data_AF-A0A8X6UY93-F1
#
_entry.id   AF-A0A8X6UY93-F1
#
_cell.length_a   1.000
_cell.length_b   1.000
_cell.length_c   1.000
_cell.angle_alpha   90.00
_cell.angle_beta   90.00
_cell.angle_gamma   90.00
#
_symmetry.space_group_name_H-M   'P 1'
#
loop_
_entity.id
_entity.type
_entity.pdbx_description
1 polymer ?
#
loop_
_entity_poly.entity_id
_entity_poly.type
_entity_poly.pdbx_seq_one_letter_code
_entity_poly.pdbx_strand_id
1 'polypeptide(L)'
;MAEYTNAEKADMILAYGATDCNGRAAQRLYAERHPVRRTPAHTMFARLHQQLYETGSFQKAARNRDRTARTELNEEIALDIVETTPSLTTRASVLFTDEASFSREGIFNTHNSHSWAAANPHVTCTRAAQDRFLVNVWAGILGDHLIGPYILPDRLTGPRYLIFLEQVLPELLDSAHVTAATRTSMWFHQDGAPAHFSISVRNHLDATCGERWIGCGGPVHWPPRSPDLSCLDYFFWGQMKSLVYETPVNSAEELVARISRAAGEIRNTLEMLSNVRRSMKRRWEACITCGKRQFEHLL
;
A
#
# COMPACT_ATOMS: atom_id res chain seq x y z
N MET A 1 -23.59 -16.95 -16.26
CA MET A 1 -23.42 -18.26 -15.59
C MET A 1 -23.97 -18.14 -14.19
N ALA A 2 -24.86 -19.04 -13.76
CA ALA A 2 -25.40 -19.04 -12.40
C ALA A 2 -24.27 -19.21 -11.36
N GLU A 3 -24.27 -18.38 -10.32
CA GLU A 3 -23.31 -18.45 -9.22
C GLU A 3 -23.72 -19.57 -8.24
N TYR A 4 -22.72 -20.26 -7.67
CA TYR A 4 -22.95 -21.25 -6.62
C TYR A 4 -23.36 -20.57 -5.31
N THR A 5 -24.31 -21.19 -4.60
CA THR A 5 -24.76 -20.74 -3.28
C THR A 5 -23.67 -20.93 -2.22
N ASN A 6 -23.78 -20.25 -1.08
CA ASN A 6 -22.80 -20.39 0.02
C ASN A 6 -22.80 -21.81 0.61
N ALA A 7 -23.96 -22.48 0.67
CA ALA A 7 -24.04 -23.87 1.11
C ALA A 7 -23.26 -24.80 0.16
N GLU A 8 -23.42 -24.62 -1.16
CA GLU A 8 -22.67 -25.40 -2.15
C GLU A 8 -21.16 -25.15 -2.05
N LYS A 9 -20.74 -23.91 -1.80
CA LYS A 9 -19.32 -23.56 -1.61
C LYS A 9 -18.75 -24.20 -0.33
N ALA A 10 -19.51 -24.26 0.76
CA ALA A 10 -19.08 -24.92 1.99
C ALA A 10 -18.87 -26.43 1.77
N ASP A 11 -19.82 -27.09 1.09
CA ASP A 11 -19.70 -28.51 0.74
C ASP A 11 -18.51 -28.79 -0.19
N MET A 12 -18.17 -27.85 -1.09
CA MET A 12 -16.96 -27.93 -1.90
C MET A 12 -15.70 -27.90 -1.04
N ILE A 13 -15.61 -27.02 -0.03
CA ILE A 13 -14.44 -26.95 0.87
C ILE A 13 -14.31 -28.25 1.68
N LEU A 14 -15.41 -28.81 2.17
CA LEU A 14 -15.40 -30.08 2.88
C LEU A 14 -14.90 -31.24 2.01
N ALA A 15 -15.33 -31.31 0.74
CA ALA A 15 -14.83 -32.30 -0.21
C ALA A 15 -13.34 -32.09 -0.55
N TYR A 16 -12.90 -30.83 -0.60
CA TYR A 16 -11.50 -30.47 -0.84
C TYR A 16 -10.58 -30.85 0.34
N GLY A 17 -11.02 -30.59 1.57
CA GLY A 17 -10.30 -31.00 2.78
C GLY A 17 -10.24 -32.52 2.94
N ALA A 18 -11.33 -33.23 2.64
CA ALA A 18 -11.40 -34.70 2.72
C ALA A 18 -10.55 -35.44 1.67
N THR A 19 -9.94 -34.72 0.73
CA THR A 19 -9.11 -35.28 -0.35
C THR A 19 -7.69 -34.74 -0.32
N ASP A 20 -7.22 -34.33 0.86
CA ASP A 20 -5.88 -33.77 1.09
C ASP A 20 -5.55 -32.63 0.11
N CYS A 21 -6.52 -31.75 -0.14
CA CYS A 21 -6.40 -30.60 -1.04
C CYS A 21 -6.15 -30.97 -2.52
N ASN A 22 -6.56 -32.17 -2.97
CA ASN A 22 -6.51 -32.56 -4.38
C ASN A 22 -7.81 -32.18 -5.11
N GLY A 23 -7.75 -31.14 -5.95
CA GLY A 23 -8.95 -30.61 -6.62
C GLY A 23 -9.67 -31.60 -7.55
N ARG A 24 -8.94 -32.53 -8.18
CA ARG A 24 -9.56 -33.53 -9.08
C ARG A 24 -10.26 -34.64 -8.29
N ALA A 25 -9.66 -35.06 -7.18
CA ALA A 25 -10.29 -36.00 -6.25
C ALA A 25 -11.51 -35.35 -5.58
N ALA A 26 -11.39 -34.09 -5.14
CA ALA A 26 -12.48 -33.31 -4.57
C ALA A 26 -13.67 -33.18 -5.53
N GLN A 27 -13.40 -32.98 -6.82
CA GLN A 27 -14.45 -32.90 -7.85
C GLN A 27 -15.26 -34.20 -7.95
N ARG A 28 -14.58 -35.36 -7.96
CA ARG A 28 -15.23 -36.68 -7.99
C ARG A 28 -16.04 -36.91 -6.72
N LEU A 29 -15.42 -36.69 -5.56
CA LEU A 29 -16.06 -36.85 -4.26
C LEU A 29 -17.29 -35.93 -4.11
N TYR A 30 -17.22 -34.69 -4.60
CA TYR A 30 -18.34 -33.76 -4.59
C TYR A 30 -19.48 -34.22 -5.51
N ALA A 31 -19.16 -34.74 -6.70
CA ALA A 31 -20.16 -35.28 -7.63
C ALA A 31 -20.85 -36.52 -7.06
N GLU A 32 -20.11 -37.39 -6.37
CA GLU A 32 -20.64 -38.57 -5.68
C GLU A 32 -21.57 -38.19 -4.52
N ARG A 33 -21.17 -37.19 -3.71
CA ARG A 33 -21.97 -36.72 -2.56
C ARG A 33 -23.19 -35.89 -2.95
N HIS A 34 -23.17 -35.23 -4.11
CA HIS A 34 -24.23 -34.33 -4.57
C HIS A 34 -24.60 -34.57 -6.04
N PRO A 35 -25.19 -35.74 -6.38
CA PRO A 35 -25.44 -36.15 -7.77
C PRO A 35 -26.43 -35.27 -8.53
N VAL A 36 -27.31 -34.55 -7.82
CA VAL A 36 -28.32 -33.64 -8.42
C VAL A 36 -27.77 -32.23 -8.65
N ARG A 37 -26.63 -31.89 -8.03
CA ARG A 37 -26.05 -30.54 -8.13
C ARG A 37 -25.08 -30.44 -9.31
N ARG A 38 -24.90 -29.22 -9.81
CA ARG A 38 -23.92 -28.94 -10.86
C ARG A 38 -22.51 -29.21 -10.35
N THR A 39 -21.77 -30.07 -11.05
CA THR A 39 -20.36 -30.33 -10.73
C THR A 39 -19.49 -29.10 -11.03
N PRO A 40 -18.83 -28.50 -10.02
CA PRO A 40 -17.88 -27.42 -10.23
C PRO A 40 -16.58 -27.93 -10.89
N ALA A 41 -15.84 -27.03 -11.51
CA ALA A 41 -14.51 -27.36 -12.05
C ALA A 41 -13.53 -27.65 -10.91
N HIS A 42 -12.58 -28.59 -11.11
CA HIS A 42 -11.59 -28.97 -10.09
C HIS A 42 -10.77 -27.79 -9.54
N THR A 43 -10.55 -26.73 -10.34
CA THR A 43 -9.85 -25.50 -9.91
C THR A 43 -10.67 -24.63 -8.95
N MET A 44 -11.99 -24.81 -8.91
CA MET A 44 -12.90 -24.02 -8.09
C MET A 44 -12.70 -24.30 -6.60
N PHE A 45 -12.43 -25.56 -6.24
CA PHE A 45 -12.18 -26.01 -4.88
C PHE A 45 -10.97 -25.30 -4.26
N ALA A 46 -9.83 -25.33 -4.97
CA ALA A 46 -8.60 -24.65 -4.55
C ALA A 46 -8.80 -23.13 -4.48
N ARG A 47 -9.51 -22.53 -5.45
CA ARG A 47 -9.79 -21.09 -5.46
C ARG A 47 -10.67 -20.67 -4.28
N LEU A 48 -11.70 -21.43 -3.94
CA LEU A 48 -12.56 -21.14 -2.79
C LEU A 48 -11.79 -21.27 -1.48
N HIS A 49 -10.93 -22.29 -1.36
CA HIS A 49 -10.10 -22.48 -0.17
C HIS A 49 -9.12 -21.32 -0.01
N GLN A 50 -8.43 -20.92 -1.09
CA GLN A 50 -7.55 -19.76 -1.09
C GLN A 50 -8.30 -18.47 -0.75
N GLN A 51 -9.48 -18.25 -1.34
CA GLN A 51 -10.29 -17.07 -1.04
C GLN A 51 -10.73 -17.03 0.42
N LEU A 52 -11.11 -18.18 1.00
CA LEU A 52 -11.48 -18.28 2.41
C LEU A 52 -10.26 -18.02 3.32
N TYR A 53 -9.10 -18.56 2.97
CA TYR A 53 -7.85 -18.35 3.70
C TYR A 53 -7.38 -16.88 3.66
N GLU A 54 -7.49 -16.23 2.50
CA GLU A 54 -7.03 -14.85 2.29
C GLU A 54 -8.02 -13.78 2.79
N THR A 55 -9.33 -14.03 2.67
CA THR A 55 -10.36 -12.98 2.89
C THR A 55 -11.39 -13.33 3.96
N GLY A 56 -11.46 -14.57 4.43
CA GLY A 56 -12.46 -15.03 5.39
C GLY A 56 -13.90 -15.09 4.85
N SER A 57 -14.14 -14.81 3.56
CA SER A 57 -15.49 -14.73 2.98
C SER A 57 -15.60 -15.36 1.59
N PHE A 58 -16.73 -16.05 1.33
CA PHE A 58 -17.09 -16.60 0.02
C PHE A 58 -17.71 -15.57 -0.94
N GLN A 59 -18.04 -14.38 -0.44
CA GLN A 59 -18.58 -13.31 -1.26
C GLN A 59 -17.43 -12.58 -1.95
N LYS A 60 -17.57 -12.34 -3.25
CA LYS A 60 -16.74 -11.32 -3.89
C LYS A 60 -17.12 -9.99 -3.25
N ALA A 61 -16.14 -9.25 -2.74
CA ALA A 61 -16.37 -7.88 -2.29
C ALA A 61 -17.15 -7.14 -3.38
N ALA A 62 -18.35 -6.66 -3.05
CA ALA A 62 -19.14 -5.89 -3.99
C ALA A 62 -18.26 -4.75 -4.48
N ARG A 63 -18.04 -4.67 -5.79
CA ARG A 63 -17.48 -3.47 -6.44
C ARG A 63 -18.55 -2.38 -6.43
N ASN A 64 -19.08 -2.01 -5.27
CA ASN A 64 -19.68 -0.70 -5.08
C ASN A 64 -18.52 0.28 -4.98
N ARG A 65 -17.91 0.58 -6.13
CA ARG A 65 -17.26 1.87 -6.32
C ARG A 65 -18.39 2.86 -6.54
N ASP A 66 -19.00 3.29 -5.43
CA ASP A 66 -19.45 4.66 -5.46
C ASP A 66 -18.18 5.51 -5.56
N ARG A 67 -18.08 6.26 -6.64
CA ARG A 67 -16.85 6.95 -7.06
C ARG A 67 -16.83 8.39 -6.54
N THR A 68 -17.66 8.64 -5.53
CA THR A 68 -17.99 9.97 -5.04
C THR A 68 -18.24 9.85 -3.53
N ALA A 69 -17.65 10.77 -2.77
CA ALA A 69 -17.67 10.90 -1.32
C ALA A 69 -16.54 10.17 -0.56
N ARG A 70 -15.63 10.98 0.01
CA ARG A 70 -15.04 10.71 1.33
C ARG A 70 -16.23 10.45 2.25
N THR A 71 -16.40 9.21 2.72
CA THR A 71 -17.54 8.85 3.57
C THR A 71 -17.35 9.44 4.97
N GLU A 72 -18.43 9.71 5.69
CA GLU A 72 -18.45 10.19 7.10
C GLU A 72 -17.52 9.38 8.04
N LEU A 73 -17.30 8.08 7.75
CA LEU A 73 -16.34 7.22 8.47
C LEU A 73 -14.88 7.68 8.33
N ASN A 74 -14.48 8.21 7.16
CA ASN A 74 -13.15 8.79 6.96
C ASN A 74 -12.98 10.08 7.76
N GLU A 75 -14.10 10.75 8.05
CA GLU A 75 -14.11 11.99 8.78
C GLU A 75 -13.85 11.76 10.27
N GLU A 76 -14.48 10.75 10.89
CA GLU A 76 -14.20 10.37 12.28
C GLU A 76 -12.74 9.88 12.46
N ILE A 77 -12.22 9.11 11.50
CA ILE A 77 -10.85 8.56 11.55
C ILE A 77 -9.76 9.65 11.48
N ALA A 78 -9.95 10.69 10.65
CA ALA A 78 -9.00 11.79 10.57
C ALA A 78 -9.01 12.70 11.81
N LEU A 79 -10.17 12.81 12.48
CA LEU A 79 -10.26 13.44 13.81
C LEU A 79 -9.53 12.59 14.84
N ASP A 80 -9.69 11.27 14.81
CA ASP A 80 -9.04 10.35 15.74
C ASP A 80 -7.51 10.49 15.69
N ILE A 81 -6.87 10.46 14.51
CA ILE A 81 -5.41 10.65 14.37
C ILE A 81 -4.92 11.96 15.05
N VAL A 82 -5.68 13.04 14.90
CA VAL A 82 -5.28 14.38 15.37
C VAL A 82 -5.65 14.60 16.85
N GLU A 83 -6.80 14.11 17.30
CA GLU A 83 -7.31 14.28 18.66
C GLU A 83 -6.73 13.26 19.64
N THR A 84 -6.55 11.99 19.25
CA THR A 84 -5.92 10.97 20.12
C THR A 84 -4.40 11.09 20.18
N THR A 85 -3.78 11.83 19.24
CA THR A 85 -2.32 11.91 19.19
C THR A 85 -1.77 13.34 19.07
N PRO A 86 -1.94 14.20 20.10
CA PRO A 86 -1.29 15.52 20.17
C PRO A 86 0.24 15.48 19.98
N SER A 87 0.84 14.31 20.20
CA SER A 87 2.28 14.05 20.03
C SER A 87 2.72 13.94 18.57
N LEU A 88 1.87 13.57 17.58
CA LEU A 88 2.25 13.55 16.16
C LEU A 88 2.60 14.96 15.65
N THR A 89 1.95 15.99 16.20
CA THR A 89 2.17 17.40 15.88
C THR A 89 3.33 18.06 16.63
N THR A 90 3.83 17.47 17.73
CA THR A 90 4.78 18.17 18.62
C THR A 90 6.00 17.37 19.11
N ARG A 91 6.00 16.02 19.13
CA ARG A 91 7.11 15.23 19.72
C ARG A 91 7.38 13.85 19.10
N ALA A 92 6.42 13.23 18.42
CA ALA A 92 6.55 11.87 17.92
C ALA A 92 7.16 11.86 16.51
N SER A 93 8.22 11.08 16.33
CA SER A 93 8.79 10.79 15.02
C SER A 93 7.92 9.74 14.34
N VAL A 94 7.16 10.12 13.31
CA VAL A 94 6.38 9.17 12.50
C VAL A 94 7.23 8.74 11.33
N LEU A 95 7.36 7.43 11.13
CA LEU A 95 7.88 6.81 9.94
C LEU A 95 6.74 6.68 8.94
N PHE A 96 6.66 7.59 7.98
CA PHE A 96 5.77 7.44 6.83
C PHE A 96 6.39 6.46 5.86
N THR A 97 5.64 5.43 5.45
CA THR A 97 6.06 4.45 4.44
C THR A 97 5.06 4.35 3.31
N ASP A 98 5.53 4.04 2.12
CA ASP A 98 4.72 3.84 0.92
C ASP A 98 5.52 3.12 -0.17
N GLU A 99 4.81 2.60 -1.18
CA GLU A 99 5.37 1.96 -2.35
C GLU A 99 4.97 2.65 -3.66
N ALA A 100 5.93 2.80 -4.56
CA ALA A 100 5.67 3.24 -5.92
C ALA A 100 6.31 2.32 -6.96
N SER A 101 5.57 2.07 -8.03
CA SER A 101 6.08 1.33 -9.18
C SER A 101 6.71 2.24 -10.23
N PHE A 102 7.84 1.81 -10.78
CA PHE A 102 8.58 2.45 -11.86
C PHE A 102 8.62 1.51 -13.05
N SER A 103 8.36 2.02 -14.25
CA SER A 103 8.38 1.25 -15.49
C SER A 103 9.12 2.02 -16.58
N ARG A 104 9.54 1.31 -17.63
CA ARG A 104 10.24 1.90 -18.77
C ARG A 104 9.52 3.12 -19.36
N GLU A 105 8.20 3.03 -19.52
CA GLU A 105 7.41 4.05 -20.20
C GLU A 105 7.18 5.32 -19.36
N GLY A 106 7.55 5.30 -18.08
CA GLY A 106 7.21 6.36 -17.16
C GLY A 106 5.69 6.41 -16.88
N ILE A 107 5.35 6.68 -15.63
CA ILE A 107 3.99 6.93 -15.15
C ILE A 107 3.07 5.70 -15.14
N PHE A 108 3.15 4.94 -14.04
CA PHE A 108 1.96 4.39 -13.40
C PHE A 108 2.03 4.66 -11.90
N ASN A 109 1.33 5.69 -11.44
CA ASN A 109 0.71 5.63 -10.12
C ASN A 109 -0.79 5.48 -10.40
N THR A 110 -1.33 4.26 -10.34
CA THR A 110 -2.75 3.99 -10.66
C THR A 110 -3.72 4.75 -9.77
N HIS A 111 -3.21 5.35 -8.69
CA HIS A 111 -3.98 6.14 -7.73
C HIS A 111 -3.66 7.65 -7.72
N ASN A 112 -2.49 8.10 -8.18
CA ASN A 112 -2.00 9.47 -7.94
C ASN A 112 -1.38 10.20 -9.14
N SER A 113 -1.62 9.78 -10.39
CA SER A 113 -1.14 10.58 -11.54
C SER A 113 -2.11 11.74 -11.84
N HIS A 114 -1.94 12.86 -11.13
CA HIS A 114 -2.55 14.14 -11.48
C HIS A 114 -1.49 15.07 -12.07
N SER A 115 -1.64 15.44 -13.34
CA SER A 115 -0.90 16.55 -13.95
C SER A 115 -1.78 17.78 -13.90
N TRP A 116 -1.38 18.77 -13.11
CA TRP A 116 -2.07 20.06 -13.03
C TRP A 116 -1.33 21.06 -13.92
N ALA A 117 -1.99 21.51 -14.98
CA ALA A 117 -1.54 22.60 -15.85
C ALA A 117 -2.73 23.53 -16.12
N ALA A 118 -2.49 24.85 -16.14
CA ALA A 118 -3.54 25.85 -16.38
C ALA A 118 -4.18 25.75 -17.78
N ALA A 119 -3.50 25.08 -18.72
CA ALA A 119 -4.01 24.69 -20.03
C ALA A 119 -3.60 23.24 -20.32
N ASN A 120 -4.49 22.49 -20.99
CA ASN A 120 -4.33 21.06 -21.29
C ASN A 120 -3.03 20.80 -22.08
N PRO A 121 -2.04 20.04 -21.55
CA PRO A 121 -0.71 19.91 -22.15
C PRO A 121 -0.64 18.96 -23.35
N HIS A 122 -1.77 18.43 -23.86
CA HIS A 122 -1.82 17.53 -25.02
C HIS A 122 -0.80 16.37 -24.97
N VAL A 123 -0.55 15.84 -23.76
CA VAL A 123 0.38 14.72 -23.58
C VAL A 123 -0.19 13.49 -24.29
N THR A 124 0.43 13.14 -25.41
CA THR A 124 0.06 11.97 -26.20
C THR A 124 1.01 10.84 -25.83
N CYS A 125 0.48 9.72 -25.33
CA CYS A 125 1.27 8.58 -24.87
C CYS A 125 1.43 7.56 -26.01
N THR A 126 2.68 7.34 -26.43
CA THR A 126 3.03 6.32 -27.42
C THR A 126 2.97 4.94 -26.78
N ARG A 127 1.92 4.16 -27.07
CA ARG A 127 1.77 2.76 -26.66
C ARG A 127 2.37 1.84 -27.71
N ALA A 128 3.62 1.39 -27.52
CA ALA A 128 4.12 0.13 -28.10
C ALA A 128 5.57 -0.14 -27.65
N ALA A 129 5.78 -1.07 -26.73
CA ALA A 129 7.06 -1.75 -26.58
C ALA A 129 6.83 -3.18 -26.06
N GLN A 130 7.56 -4.15 -26.62
CA GLN A 130 7.43 -5.59 -26.33
C GLN A 130 8.12 -6.02 -25.03
N ASP A 131 8.96 -5.19 -24.42
CA ASP A 131 9.73 -5.53 -23.24
C ASP A 131 9.38 -4.60 -22.07
N ARG A 132 8.59 -5.12 -21.12
CA ARG A 132 8.00 -4.35 -20.00
C ARG A 132 8.64 -4.81 -18.70
N PHE A 133 9.50 -3.99 -18.11
CA PHE A 133 9.95 -4.17 -16.74
C PHE A 133 9.23 -3.18 -15.81
N LEU A 134 8.91 -3.66 -14.61
CA LEU A 134 8.27 -2.91 -13.53
C LEU A 134 9.10 -3.14 -12.26
N VAL A 135 9.57 -2.07 -11.64
CA VAL A 135 10.30 -2.12 -10.37
C VAL A 135 9.40 -1.52 -9.30
N ASN A 136 9.04 -2.30 -8.28
CA ASN A 136 8.30 -1.78 -7.14
C ASN A 136 9.30 -1.30 -6.07
N VAL A 137 9.17 -0.05 -5.66
CA VAL A 137 10.12 0.59 -4.74
C VAL A 137 9.39 0.99 -3.48
N TRP A 138 9.93 0.58 -2.34
CA TRP A 138 9.54 1.05 -1.01
C TRP A 138 10.44 2.21 -0.58
N ALA A 139 9.87 3.19 0.09
CA ALA A 139 10.62 4.23 0.77
C ALA A 139 9.93 4.65 2.07
N GLY A 140 10.73 5.17 3.00
CA GLY A 140 10.24 5.71 4.25
C GLY A 140 10.83 7.08 4.57
N ILE A 141 10.08 7.95 5.23
CA ILE A 141 10.59 9.23 5.74
C ILE A 141 10.31 9.29 7.24
N LEU A 142 11.37 9.48 8.02
CA LEU A 142 11.31 9.64 9.48
C LEU A 142 11.98 10.95 9.88
N GLY A 143 11.18 11.96 10.21
CA GLY A 143 11.70 13.29 10.47
C GLY A 143 12.45 13.83 9.25
N ASP A 144 13.75 14.09 9.41
CA ASP A 144 14.63 14.59 8.33
C ASP A 144 15.48 13.47 7.69
N HIS A 145 15.12 12.20 7.93
CA HIS A 145 15.84 11.04 7.41
C HIS A 145 15.01 10.32 6.33
N LEU A 146 15.61 10.18 5.14
CA LEU A 146 15.10 9.28 4.10
C LEU A 146 15.60 7.85 4.36
N ILE A 147 14.67 6.91 4.49
CA ILE A 147 14.88 5.49 4.68
C ILE A 147 14.60 4.75 3.37
N GLY A 148 15.50 3.85 2.99
CA GLY A 148 15.50 3.26 1.64
C GLY A 148 16.11 4.22 0.61
N PRO A 149 15.76 4.10 -0.68
CA PRO A 149 14.76 3.20 -1.27
C PRO A 149 15.15 1.72 -1.16
N TYR A 150 14.15 0.85 -1.12
CA TYR A 150 14.32 -0.60 -1.18
C TYR A 150 13.49 -1.18 -2.32
N ILE A 151 14.07 -2.10 -3.09
CA ILE A 151 13.36 -2.74 -4.21
C ILE A 151 12.60 -3.93 -3.67
N LEU A 152 11.27 -3.83 -3.73
CA LEU A 152 10.38 -4.91 -3.37
C LEU A 152 10.24 -5.89 -4.53
N PRO A 153 9.89 -7.15 -4.23
CA PRO A 153 9.55 -8.11 -5.28
C PRO A 153 8.31 -7.67 -6.07
N ASP A 154 8.28 -7.99 -7.36
CA ASP A 154 7.21 -7.61 -8.31
C ASP A 154 5.79 -7.87 -7.81
N ARG A 155 5.62 -8.96 -7.05
CA ARG A 155 4.36 -9.31 -6.39
C ARG A 155 4.53 -9.19 -4.88
N LEU A 156 4.03 -8.10 -4.32
CA LEU A 156 3.95 -7.90 -2.89
C LEU A 156 2.73 -8.65 -2.33
N THR A 157 3.00 -9.64 -1.49
CA THR A 157 1.98 -10.36 -0.70
C THR A 157 2.23 -10.09 0.77
N GLY A 158 1.22 -10.25 1.63
CA GLY A 158 1.37 -10.08 3.09
C GLY A 158 2.58 -10.81 3.68
N PRO A 159 2.81 -12.10 3.38
CA PRO A 159 4.00 -12.82 3.85
C PRO A 159 5.33 -12.25 3.34
N ARG A 160 5.39 -11.76 2.09
CA ARG A 160 6.61 -11.14 1.54
C ARG A 160 6.89 -9.79 2.18
N TYR A 161 5.83 -9.02 2.44
CA TYR A 161 5.93 -7.76 3.15
C TYR A 161 6.36 -7.97 4.60
N LEU A 162 5.86 -9.03 5.27
CA LEU A 162 6.31 -9.39 6.61
C LEU A 162 7.81 -9.72 6.66
N ILE A 163 8.33 -10.50 5.70
CA ILE A 163 9.78 -10.77 5.61
C ILE A 163 10.58 -9.46 5.49
N PHE A 164 10.08 -8.52 4.68
CA PHE A 164 10.69 -7.19 4.55
C PHE A 164 10.68 -6.43 5.89
N LEU A 165 9.57 -6.41 6.61
CA LEU A 165 9.46 -5.75 7.92
C LEU A 165 10.39 -6.38 8.97
N GLU A 166 10.53 -7.70 8.97
CA GLU A 166 11.33 -8.43 9.97
C GLU A 166 12.83 -8.36 9.70
N GLN A 167 13.24 -8.47 8.44
CA GLN A 167 14.63 -8.71 8.08
C GLN A 167 15.32 -7.48 7.49
N VAL A 168 14.59 -6.64 6.77
CA VAL A 168 15.19 -5.56 5.97
C VAL A 168 14.96 -4.20 6.61
N LEU A 169 13.75 -3.92 7.08
CA LEU A 169 13.42 -2.62 7.68
C LEU A 169 14.33 -2.25 8.87
N PRO A 170 14.68 -3.17 9.80
CA PRO A 170 15.59 -2.84 10.90
C PRO A 170 16.97 -2.40 10.41
N GLU A 171 17.52 -3.08 9.39
CA GLU A 171 18.81 -2.75 8.78
C GLU A 171 18.77 -1.40 8.07
N LEU A 172 17.65 -1.07 7.40
CA LEU A 172 17.47 0.23 6.77
C LEU A 172 17.43 1.36 7.81
N LEU A 173 16.76 1.14 8.95
CA LEU A 173 16.73 2.09 10.05
C LEU A 173 18.13 2.28 10.67
N ASP A 174 18.93 1.21 10.77
CA ASP A 174 20.34 1.28 11.16
C ASP A 174 21.17 2.12 10.20
N SER A 175 21.06 1.85 8.90
CA SER A 175 21.82 2.55 7.87
C SER A 175 21.49 4.05 7.78
N ALA A 176 20.25 4.43 8.12
CA ALA A 176 19.79 5.82 8.13
C ALA A 176 20.21 6.59 9.40
N HIS A 177 21.02 5.98 10.28
CA HIS A 177 21.46 6.53 11.56
C HIS A 177 20.31 6.89 12.51
N VAL A 178 19.18 6.18 12.41
CA VAL A 178 18.06 6.35 13.34
C VAL A 178 18.45 5.72 14.68
N THR A 179 18.49 6.53 15.73
CA THR A 179 18.90 6.04 17.06
C THR A 179 17.95 4.95 17.59
N ALA A 180 18.46 4.03 18.41
CA ALA A 180 17.64 3.00 19.04
C ALA A 180 16.48 3.59 19.85
N ALA A 181 16.70 4.72 20.53
CA ALA A 181 15.64 5.42 21.27
C ALA A 181 14.51 5.89 20.34
N THR A 182 14.85 6.40 19.15
CA THR A 182 13.85 6.78 18.15
C THR A 182 13.09 5.56 17.65
N ARG A 183 13.73 4.41 17.40
CA ARG A 183 13.03 3.20 16.93
C ARG A 183 12.02 2.66 17.92
N THR A 184 12.32 2.72 19.21
CA THR A 184 11.42 2.23 20.26
C THR A 184 10.25 3.18 20.52
N SER A 185 10.35 4.44 20.08
CA SER A 185 9.34 5.49 20.34
C SER A 185 8.65 6.03 19.09
N MET A 186 9.12 5.67 17.89
CA MET A 186 8.55 6.13 16.63
C MET A 186 7.20 5.49 16.38
N TRP A 187 6.38 6.20 15.60
CA TRP A 187 5.12 5.69 15.07
C TRP A 187 5.34 5.11 13.69
N PHE A 188 4.73 3.98 13.38
CA PHE A 188 4.80 3.38 12.05
C PHE A 188 3.54 3.71 11.26
N HIS A 189 3.66 4.28 10.06
CA HIS A 189 2.52 4.57 9.19
C HIS A 189 2.60 3.75 7.91
N GLN A 190 1.51 3.06 7.56
CA GLN A 190 1.30 2.38 6.28
C GLN A 190 -0.11 2.61 5.72
N ASP A 191 -0.25 2.49 4.41
CA ASP A 191 -1.53 2.67 3.73
C ASP A 191 -2.45 1.42 3.84
N GLY A 192 -3.58 1.46 3.13
CA GLY A 192 -4.55 0.36 3.10
C GLY A 192 -4.32 -0.70 2.03
N ALA A 193 -3.10 -0.85 1.47
CA ALA A 193 -2.84 -1.85 0.45
C ALA A 193 -3.12 -3.29 0.95
N PRO A 194 -3.58 -4.22 0.10
CA PRO A 194 -3.94 -5.57 0.53
C PRO A 194 -2.81 -6.34 1.24
N ALA A 195 -1.55 -6.09 0.90
CA ALA A 195 -0.41 -6.71 1.57
C ALA A 195 -0.28 -6.25 3.03
N HIS A 196 -0.63 -5.00 3.32
CA HIS A 196 -0.52 -4.38 4.65
C HIS A 196 -1.65 -4.83 5.59
N PHE A 197 -2.79 -5.21 5.02
CA PHE A 197 -3.96 -5.65 5.78
C PHE A 197 -3.90 -7.12 6.26
N SER A 198 -2.87 -7.88 5.85
CA SER A 198 -2.77 -9.29 6.25
C SER A 198 -2.65 -9.44 7.77
N ILE A 199 -3.28 -10.48 8.32
CA ILE A 199 -3.26 -10.75 9.77
C ILE A 199 -1.82 -10.86 10.29
N SER A 200 -0.94 -11.52 9.52
CA SER A 200 0.47 -11.70 9.89
C SER A 200 1.23 -10.37 10.02
N VAL A 201 0.97 -9.41 9.12
CA VAL A 201 1.59 -8.08 9.15
C VAL A 201 1.06 -7.28 10.34
N ARG A 202 -0.25 -7.29 10.57
CA ARG A 202 -0.85 -6.58 11.71
C ARG A 202 -0.37 -7.13 13.04
N ASN A 203 -0.35 -8.45 13.22
CA ASN A 203 0.18 -9.07 14.43
C ASN A 203 1.66 -8.71 14.68
N HIS A 204 2.47 -8.62 13.61
CA HIS A 204 3.85 -8.20 13.72
C HIS A 204 3.96 -6.72 14.15
N LEU A 205 3.15 -5.83 13.58
CA LEU A 205 3.12 -4.41 13.96
C LEU A 205 2.60 -4.22 15.40
N ASP A 206 1.59 -4.98 15.82
CA ASP A 206 1.11 -4.98 17.20
C ASP A 206 2.21 -5.43 18.17
N ALA A 207 3.00 -6.44 17.80
CA ALA A 207 4.09 -6.95 18.63
C ALA A 207 5.31 -6.00 18.69
N THR A 208 5.63 -5.32 17.59
CA THR A 208 6.85 -4.48 17.48
C THR A 208 6.60 -3.02 17.82
N CYS A 209 5.48 -2.46 17.35
CA CYS A 209 5.13 -1.06 17.51
C CYS A 209 4.15 -0.85 18.68
N GLY A 210 3.43 -1.88 19.11
CA GLY A 210 2.37 -1.77 20.13
C GLY A 210 1.21 -0.95 19.61
N GLU A 211 0.68 -0.04 20.43
CA GLU A 211 -0.39 0.90 20.01
C GLU A 211 0.11 2.06 19.11
N ARG A 212 1.38 2.03 18.67
CA ARG A 212 2.03 3.13 17.95
C ARG A 212 2.15 2.88 16.44
N TRP A 213 1.12 2.37 15.81
CA TRP A 213 1.09 2.29 14.36
C TRP A 213 -0.26 2.71 13.78
N ILE A 214 -0.18 3.27 12.57
CA ILE A 214 -1.27 3.89 11.83
C ILE A 214 -1.46 3.11 10.54
N GLY A 215 -2.68 2.66 10.27
CA GLY A 215 -2.97 1.93 9.05
C GLY A 215 -4.34 1.27 9.04
N CYS A 216 -4.62 0.49 8.00
CA CYS A 216 -5.89 -0.21 7.91
C CYS A 216 -5.96 -1.34 8.95
N GLY A 217 -6.87 -1.21 9.93
CA GLY A 217 -7.06 -2.21 11.00
C GLY A 217 -6.02 -2.15 12.12
N GLY A 218 -5.33 -1.01 12.28
CA GLY A 218 -4.46 -0.73 13.40
C GLY A 218 -5.11 0.11 14.51
N PRO A 219 -4.37 0.39 15.59
CA PRO A 219 -4.83 1.19 16.73
C PRO A 219 -5.36 2.56 16.32
N VAL A 220 -4.68 3.19 15.36
CA VAL A 220 -5.11 4.44 14.75
C VAL A 220 -5.39 4.18 13.27
N HIS A 221 -6.61 4.47 12.85
CA HIS A 221 -7.03 4.23 11.48
C HIS A 221 -6.43 5.27 10.52
N TRP A 222 -5.93 4.85 9.36
CA TRP A 222 -5.61 5.77 8.27
C TRP A 222 -6.81 5.95 7.33
N PRO A 223 -7.22 7.18 6.98
CA PRO A 223 -8.38 7.40 6.13
C PRO A 223 -8.11 6.90 4.70
N PRO A 224 -8.99 6.06 4.12
CA PRO A 224 -8.80 5.52 2.79
C PRO A 224 -8.79 6.63 1.73
N ARG A 225 -7.88 6.50 0.75
CA ARG A 225 -7.68 7.45 -0.37
C ARG A 225 -7.32 8.87 0.08
N SER A 226 -6.36 8.97 1.00
CA SER A 226 -5.84 10.27 1.48
C SER A 226 -4.36 10.48 1.11
N PRO A 227 -4.01 10.44 -0.18
CA PRO A 227 -2.63 10.68 -0.63
C PRO A 227 -2.16 12.11 -0.37
N ASP A 228 -3.11 13.04 -0.21
CA ASP A 228 -2.89 14.44 0.17
C ASP A 228 -2.30 14.60 1.58
N LEU A 229 -2.36 13.56 2.41
CA LEU A 229 -1.86 13.54 3.78
C LEU A 229 -0.52 12.78 3.94
N SER A 230 -0.08 12.05 2.91
CA SER A 230 1.19 11.31 2.90
C SER A 230 2.28 12.10 2.18
N CYS A 231 3.38 12.40 2.88
CA CYS A 231 4.53 13.09 2.28
C CYS A 231 5.21 12.32 1.16
N LEU A 232 5.07 10.99 1.17
CA LEU A 232 5.59 10.16 0.09
C LEU A 232 4.82 10.41 -1.22
N ASP A 233 3.50 10.51 -1.12
CA ASP A 233 2.59 10.69 -2.25
C ASP A 233 2.64 12.10 -2.86
N TYR A 234 2.44 13.15 -2.05
CA TYR A 234 2.32 14.50 -2.59
C TYR A 234 3.68 15.11 -2.99
N PHE A 235 4.80 14.54 -2.54
CA PHE A 235 6.13 15.11 -2.75
C PHE A 235 7.15 14.08 -3.24
N PHE A 236 7.50 13.09 -2.42
CA PHE A 236 8.70 12.27 -2.63
C PHE A 236 8.66 11.54 -3.98
N TRP A 237 7.56 10.87 -4.28
CA TRP A 237 7.43 10.12 -5.53
C TRP A 237 7.40 11.03 -6.76
N GLY A 238 6.88 12.25 -6.64
CA GLY A 238 6.94 13.26 -7.70
C GLY A 238 8.40 13.65 -8.01
N GLN A 239 9.17 13.97 -6.98
CA GLN A 239 10.59 14.33 -7.11
C GLN A 239 11.43 13.16 -7.63
N MET A 240 11.26 11.96 -7.06
CA MET A 240 11.93 10.74 -7.52
C MET A 240 11.69 10.49 -9.01
N LYS A 241 10.44 10.61 -9.46
CA LYS A 241 10.10 10.40 -10.88
C LYS A 241 10.72 11.47 -11.77
N SER A 242 10.74 12.74 -11.34
CA SER A 242 11.38 13.82 -12.08
C SER A 242 12.87 13.54 -12.33
N LEU A 243 13.58 13.04 -11.32
CA LEU A 243 15.02 12.73 -11.42
C LEU A 243 15.29 11.44 -12.22
N VAL A 244 14.48 10.39 -12.01
CA VAL A 244 14.68 9.10 -12.67
C VAL A 244 14.41 9.16 -14.19
N TYR A 245 13.36 9.90 -14.58
CA TYR A 245 12.91 10.02 -15.97
C TYR A 245 13.36 11.29 -16.67
N GLU A 246 14.35 12.01 -16.12
CA GLU A 246 14.98 13.16 -16.79
C GLU A 246 15.48 12.79 -18.20
N THR A 247 15.97 11.56 -18.34
CA THR A 247 16.32 10.95 -19.62
C THR A 247 15.54 9.64 -19.81
N PRO A 248 15.34 9.17 -21.05
CA PRO A 248 14.71 7.87 -21.29
C PRO A 248 15.48 6.74 -20.61
N VAL A 249 14.76 5.79 -20.03
CA VAL A 249 15.33 4.59 -19.38
C VAL A 249 15.18 3.41 -20.34
N ASN A 250 16.27 2.66 -20.55
CA ASN A 250 16.29 1.58 -21.54
C ASN A 250 16.44 0.17 -20.95
N SER A 251 16.89 0.05 -19.69
CA SER A 251 16.98 -1.23 -18.99
C SER A 251 16.56 -1.15 -17.52
N ALA A 252 16.28 -2.30 -16.91
CA ALA A 252 15.92 -2.39 -15.50
C ALA A 252 17.11 -2.04 -14.58
N GLU A 253 18.32 -2.42 -14.96
CA GLU A 253 19.56 -2.11 -14.23
C GLU A 253 19.82 -0.59 -14.21
N GLU A 254 19.61 0.06 -15.36
CA GLU A 254 19.69 1.52 -15.47
C GLU A 254 18.63 2.19 -14.59
N LEU A 255 17.40 1.68 -14.60
CA LEU A 255 16.32 2.18 -13.75
C LEU A 255 16.71 2.13 -12.27
N VAL A 256 17.22 0.99 -11.81
CA VAL A 256 17.66 0.78 -10.42
C VAL A 256 18.82 1.72 -10.06
N ALA A 257 19.82 1.87 -10.95
CA ALA A 257 20.93 2.79 -10.71
C ALA A 257 20.46 4.24 -10.58
N ARG A 258 19.51 4.66 -11.40
CA ARG A 258 18.93 6.01 -11.36
C ARG A 258 18.07 6.24 -10.12
N ILE A 259 17.29 5.25 -9.69
CA ILE A 259 16.54 5.31 -8.43
C ILE A 259 17.49 5.55 -7.25
N SER A 260 18.60 4.79 -7.20
CA SER A 260 19.62 4.96 -6.16
C SER A 260 20.27 6.35 -6.19
N ARG A 261 20.58 6.87 -7.39
CA ARG A 261 21.14 8.23 -7.56
C ARG A 261 20.16 9.31 -7.12
N ALA A 262 18.91 9.25 -7.60
CA ALA A 262 17.85 10.19 -7.25
C ALA A 262 17.59 10.22 -5.74
N ALA A 263 17.56 9.06 -5.09
CA ALA A 263 17.42 8.99 -3.65
C ALA A 263 18.61 9.61 -2.90
N GLY A 264 19.84 9.44 -3.41
CA GLY A 264 21.02 10.11 -2.86
C GLY A 264 20.93 11.63 -2.95
N GLU A 265 20.46 12.17 -4.07
CA GLU A 265 20.24 13.61 -4.26
C GLU A 265 19.18 14.16 -3.29
N ILE A 266 18.03 13.49 -3.17
CA ILE A 266 16.97 13.89 -2.23
C ILE A 266 17.47 13.82 -0.79
N ARG A 267 18.20 12.76 -0.41
CA ARG A 267 18.76 12.59 0.93
C ARG A 267 19.72 13.72 1.31
N ASN A 268 20.52 14.20 0.35
CA ASN A 268 21.50 15.27 0.58
C ASN A 268 20.85 16.66 0.61
N THR A 269 19.59 16.80 0.21
CA THR A 269 18.88 18.08 0.19
C THR A 269 18.06 18.26 1.47
N LEU A 270 18.76 18.49 2.59
CA LEU A 270 18.16 18.57 3.94
C LEU A 270 17.04 19.63 4.05
N GLU A 271 17.13 20.73 3.30
CA GLU A 271 16.09 21.76 3.28
C GLU A 271 14.74 21.22 2.75
N MET A 272 14.76 20.29 1.79
CA MET A 272 13.54 19.71 1.22
C MET A 272 12.75 18.92 2.27
N LEU A 273 13.39 18.05 3.05
CA LEU A 273 12.70 17.24 4.06
C LEU A 273 12.12 18.09 5.20
N SER A 274 12.84 19.15 5.60
CA SER A 274 12.33 20.11 6.58
C SER A 274 11.08 20.86 6.08
N ASN A 275 11.04 21.19 4.78
CA ASN A 275 9.89 21.85 4.14
C ASN A 275 8.71 20.89 4.00
N VAL A 276 8.97 19.63 3.68
CA VAL A 276 7.96 18.55 3.66
C VAL A 276 7.28 18.44 5.01
N ARG A 277 8.05 18.34 6.10
CA ARG A 277 7.51 18.27 7.47
C ARG A 277 6.63 19.48 7.81
N ARG A 278 7.06 20.69 7.44
CA ARG A 278 6.24 21.91 7.65
C ARG A 278 4.96 21.88 6.82
N SER A 279 5.04 21.38 5.57
CA SER A 279 3.87 21.22 4.71
C SER A 279 2.89 20.18 5.25
N MET A 280 3.35 19.05 5.80
CA MET A 280 2.47 18.06 6.43
C MET A 280 1.61 18.68 7.53
N LYS A 281 2.24 19.45 8.43
CA LYS A 281 1.52 20.13 9.52
C LYS A 281 0.44 21.07 8.98
N ARG A 282 0.78 21.89 7.97
CA ARG A 282 -0.19 22.79 7.31
C ARG A 282 -1.32 22.03 6.61
N ARG A 283 -1.01 20.92 5.93
CA ARG A 283 -1.99 20.07 5.25
C ARG A 283 -2.97 19.45 6.23
N TRP A 284 -2.49 18.99 7.39
CA TRP A 284 -3.33 18.47 8.46
C TRP A 284 -4.21 19.57 9.05
N GLU A 285 -3.65 20.74 9.36
CA GLU A 285 -4.39 21.92 9.84
C GLU A 285 -5.46 22.39 8.84
N ALA A 286 -5.14 22.41 7.54
CA ALA A 286 -6.06 22.78 6.47
C ALA A 286 -7.17 21.74 6.28
N CYS A 287 -6.85 20.44 6.39
CA CYS A 287 -7.82 19.35 6.37
C CYS A 287 -8.85 19.49 7.51
N ILE A 288 -8.37 19.84 8.72
CA ILE A 288 -9.22 20.10 9.88
C ILE A 288 -10.11 21.32 9.62
N THR A 289 -9.53 22.42 9.16
CA THR A 289 -10.24 23.70 8.94
C THR A 289 -11.30 23.60 7.83
N CYS A 290 -11.04 22.80 6.78
CA CYS A 290 -11.98 22.58 5.68
C CYS A 290 -13.12 21.61 5.99
N GLY A 291 -13.21 21.10 7.22
CA GLY A 291 -14.12 19.98 7.52
C GLY A 291 -13.88 18.82 6.56
N LYS A 292 -12.61 18.54 6.23
CA LYS A 292 -12.17 17.34 5.50
C LYS A 292 -12.60 17.28 4.03
N ARG A 293 -12.96 18.43 3.43
CA ARG A 293 -13.11 18.63 1.97
C ARG A 293 -11.76 18.84 1.27
N GLN A 294 -11.75 18.87 -0.06
CA GLN A 294 -10.55 19.17 -0.84
C GLN A 294 -9.97 20.53 -0.42
N PHE A 295 -8.76 20.53 0.13
CA PHE A 295 -8.13 21.71 0.73
C PHE A 295 -6.89 22.17 -0.04
N GLU A 296 -6.59 21.58 -1.21
CA GLU A 296 -5.42 21.98 -2.03
C GLU A 296 -5.43 23.47 -2.39
N HIS A 297 -6.61 24.09 -2.45
CA HIS A 297 -6.77 25.53 -2.67
C HIS A 297 -6.33 26.42 -1.49
N LEU A 298 -6.03 25.83 -0.33
CA LEU A 298 -5.59 26.53 0.89
C LEU A 298 -4.10 26.31 1.22
N LEU A 299 -3.37 25.54 0.40
CA LEU A 299 -1.99 25.12 0.66
C LEU A 299 -0.93 26.04 0.05
#